data_AF-A2EG77-F1
#
_entry.id   AF-A2EG77-F1
#
_cell.length_a   1.000
_cell.length_b   1.000
_cell.length_c   1.000
_cell.angle_alpha   90.00
_cell.angle_beta   90.00
_cell.angle_gamma   90.00
#
_symmetry.space_group_name_H-M   'P 1'
#
loop_
_entity.id
_entity.type
_entity.pdbx_description
1 polymer ?
#
loop_
_entity_poly.entity_id
_entity_poly.type
_entity_poly.pdbx_seq_one_letter_code
_entity_poly.pdbx_strand_id
1 'polypeptide(L)'
;MYVPSYFVGSSSYWHKVGEKAFILASVYGPPTFFLTITCNPYWAENIAWNSATSQNQKQKKTLMDNSASISRIYHIKKKKLLSWLKETKLLGEISAYFGRDEYQQRGLPHTHFLLWTDFDVTNIHKLNQIISASFPDNDVVFSNIDKMSDLYALTLKIQVHVCNKNYCLDSNGHCRFQFPYAPSNETVFRNKKFYWMRSPNSQWVVPHCPQILMRFRAHSEIEAIPSDQAIGYMVKYVAKNAESHEISMQDYHKYKGNNYLLNNKLYSYGANLTVPASFCFSYLAGYKQQIISPTVIILSIHLPDERWISTKPNTTEEEAAKKMEASLSTPQIYFNRPHTEECDSLTICEFNSLYYKVTRNEKDDSADENNQLDFKKREKEAVCSLKTVPFANLELFCLRLIFMYFAARSFDDFLSFEGEKFSCYAEVAKKIGLIRDNDRYEISMQEAVNQRRSPAELRFMFALLCKNGGPFNDLLNKFKEQLKDNGQSDESLMKYLGQMFINVHADIPKELNNYPDFPYFYHSPCNFWGKR
;
A
#
# COMPACT_ATOMS: atom_id res chain seq x y z
N MET A 1 -6.36 1.78 20.17
CA MET A 1 -7.69 1.24 19.79
C MET A 1 -7.51 0.44 18.51
N TYR A 2 -7.95 -0.82 18.46
CA TYR A 2 -7.86 -1.62 17.23
C TYR A 2 -9.08 -1.36 16.33
N VAL A 3 -8.86 -0.73 15.17
CA VAL A 3 -9.87 -0.63 14.11
C VAL A 3 -9.58 -1.77 13.12
N PRO A 4 -10.54 -2.66 12.81
CA PRO A 4 -10.28 -3.78 11.92
C PRO A 4 -9.97 -3.36 10.48
N SER A 5 -9.12 -4.13 9.79
CA SER A 5 -8.70 -3.84 8.40
C SER A 5 -9.81 -3.96 7.36
N TYR A 6 -10.99 -4.49 7.71
CA TYR A 6 -12.17 -4.47 6.83
C TYR A 6 -12.90 -3.12 6.85
N PHE A 7 -12.61 -2.23 7.81
CA PHE A 7 -13.16 -0.89 7.82
C PHE A 7 -12.40 -0.01 6.82
N VAL A 8 -12.97 0.18 5.63
CA VAL A 8 -12.36 0.95 4.53
C VAL A 8 -12.02 2.37 4.99
N GLY A 9 -10.83 2.84 4.65
CA GLY A 9 -10.34 4.16 5.04
C GLY A 9 -9.63 4.22 6.39
N SER A 10 -9.75 3.19 7.24
CA SER A 10 -8.99 3.11 8.50
C SER A 10 -7.49 2.93 8.28
N SER A 11 -6.68 3.24 9.30
CA SER A 11 -5.23 2.98 9.26
C SER A 11 -4.93 1.50 9.01
N SER A 12 -5.61 0.58 9.70
CA SER A 12 -5.43 -0.87 9.49
C SER A 12 -5.79 -1.34 8.08
N TYR A 13 -6.79 -0.72 7.45
CA TYR A 13 -7.12 -0.98 6.04
C TYR A 13 -5.98 -0.53 5.13
N TRP A 14 -5.50 0.71 5.28
CA TRP A 14 -4.42 1.25 4.45
C TRP A 14 -3.09 0.55 4.68
N HIS A 15 -2.81 0.09 5.91
CA HIS A 15 -1.66 -0.75 6.22
C HIS A 15 -1.71 -2.07 5.42
N LYS A 16 -2.85 -2.77 5.44
CA LYS A 16 -3.04 -4.01 4.66
C LYS A 16 -2.96 -3.75 3.14
N VAL A 17 -3.44 -2.61 2.67
CA VAL A 17 -3.32 -2.22 1.26
C VAL A 17 -1.86 -1.90 0.89
N GLY A 18 -1.12 -1.22 1.77
CA GLY A 18 0.30 -0.94 1.62
C GLY A 18 1.15 -2.22 1.56
N GLU A 19 0.86 -3.19 2.43
CA GLU A 19 1.49 -4.53 2.41
C GLU A 19 1.38 -5.20 1.02
N LYS A 20 0.23 -5.05 0.35
CA LYS A 20 0.06 -5.58 -1.01
C LYS A 20 0.94 -4.87 -2.04
N ALA A 21 1.09 -3.55 -1.94
CA ALA A 21 1.97 -2.81 -2.83
C ALA A 21 3.45 -3.20 -2.60
N PHE A 22 3.84 -3.48 -1.36
CA PHE A 22 5.18 -4.00 -1.05
C PHE A 22 5.42 -5.38 -1.66
N ILE A 23 4.44 -6.28 -1.58
CA ILE A 23 4.54 -7.61 -2.18
C ILE A 23 4.70 -7.52 -3.70
N LEU A 24 4.00 -6.59 -4.37
CA LEU A 24 4.25 -6.33 -5.79
C LEU A 24 5.68 -5.84 -6.03
N ALA A 25 6.16 -4.89 -5.22
CA ALA A 25 7.52 -4.36 -5.37
C ALA A 25 8.61 -5.42 -5.09
N SER A 26 8.35 -6.40 -4.23
CA SER A 26 9.31 -7.50 -3.99
C SER A 26 9.39 -8.49 -5.15
N VAL A 27 8.31 -8.62 -5.94
CA VAL A 27 8.26 -9.53 -7.08
C VAL A 27 8.72 -8.86 -8.37
N TYR A 28 8.24 -7.64 -8.64
CA TYR A 28 8.50 -6.91 -9.88
C TYR A 28 9.63 -5.87 -9.77
N GLY A 29 10.27 -5.74 -8.59
CA GLY A 29 11.25 -4.70 -8.33
C GLY A 29 10.61 -3.31 -8.11
N PRO A 30 11.36 -2.21 -8.26
CA PRO A 30 10.77 -0.87 -8.20
C PRO A 30 9.78 -0.62 -9.35
N PRO A 31 8.67 0.09 -9.08
CA PRO A 31 7.80 0.55 -10.15
C PRO A 31 8.56 1.52 -11.06
N THR A 32 8.21 1.50 -12.34
CA THR A 32 8.86 2.29 -13.41
C THR A 32 8.34 3.73 -13.44
N PHE A 33 7.03 3.92 -13.22
CA PHE A 33 6.39 5.24 -13.22
C PHE A 33 5.51 5.46 -11.99
N PHE A 34 5.54 6.69 -11.48
CA PHE A 34 4.57 7.23 -10.55
C PHE A 34 3.67 8.22 -11.29
N LEU A 35 2.39 7.88 -11.43
CA LEU A 35 1.42 8.70 -12.15
C LEU A 35 0.35 9.18 -11.18
N THR A 36 0.24 10.48 -10.99
CA THR A 36 -0.85 11.11 -10.25
C THR A 36 -1.84 11.70 -11.25
N ILE A 37 -3.13 11.37 -11.12
CA ILE A 37 -4.20 12.02 -11.88
C ILE A 37 -5.21 12.64 -10.92
N THR A 38 -5.72 13.81 -11.26
CA THR A 38 -6.71 14.52 -10.45
C THR A 38 -7.99 14.69 -11.25
N CYS A 39 -9.15 14.53 -10.61
CA CYS A 39 -10.44 14.73 -11.25
C CYS A 39 -10.57 16.16 -11.81
N ASN A 40 -11.18 16.32 -13.00
CA ASN A 40 -11.57 17.62 -13.52
C ASN A 40 -13.09 17.83 -13.41
N PRO A 41 -13.57 18.75 -12.55
CA PRO A 41 -15.00 19.01 -12.40
C PRO A 41 -15.60 19.66 -13.65
N TYR A 42 -14.77 20.21 -14.55
CA TYR A 42 -15.18 20.85 -15.80
C TYR A 42 -15.19 19.91 -17.00
N TRP A 43 -15.14 18.59 -16.80
CA TRP A 43 -15.44 17.64 -17.88
C TRP A 43 -16.85 17.89 -18.44
N ALA A 44 -17.01 17.73 -19.75
CA ALA A 44 -18.26 18.01 -20.45
C ALA A 44 -19.44 17.23 -19.85
N GLU A 45 -19.20 16.00 -19.39
CA GLU A 45 -20.20 15.16 -18.73
C GLU A 45 -20.68 15.77 -17.40
N ASN A 46 -19.78 16.36 -16.61
CA ASN A 46 -20.13 17.05 -15.36
C ASN A 46 -20.87 18.35 -15.64
N ILE A 47 -20.44 19.12 -16.64
CA ILE A 47 -21.10 20.37 -17.03
C ILE A 47 -22.53 20.08 -17.49
N ALA A 48 -22.70 19.13 -18.43
CA ALA A 48 -24.01 18.75 -18.96
C ALA A 48 -24.95 18.27 -17.85
N TRP A 49 -24.46 17.43 -16.92
CA TRP A 49 -25.25 16.97 -15.79
C TRP A 49 -25.72 18.12 -14.90
N ASN A 50 -24.82 19.05 -14.55
CA ASN A 50 -25.16 20.18 -13.70
C ASN A 50 -26.14 21.12 -14.41
N SER A 51 -26.00 21.37 -15.72
CA SER A 51 -26.96 22.14 -16.51
C SER A 51 -28.36 21.51 -16.51
N ALA A 52 -28.46 20.18 -16.66
CA ALA A 52 -29.74 19.47 -16.65
C ALA A 52 -30.44 19.46 -15.28
N THR A 53 -29.67 19.47 -14.19
CA THR A 53 -30.21 19.34 -12.82
C THR A 53 -30.44 20.68 -12.12
N SER A 54 -29.82 21.75 -12.60
CA SER A 54 -29.93 23.11 -12.06
C SER A 54 -31.26 23.80 -12.41
N GLN A 55 -31.99 23.32 -13.42
CA GLN A 55 -33.33 23.84 -13.75
C GLN A 55 -34.36 23.61 -12.63
N ASN A 56 -34.13 22.65 -11.73
CA ASN A 56 -35.05 22.26 -10.66
C ASN A 56 -34.59 22.66 -9.23
N GLN A 57 -33.52 23.46 -9.08
CA GLN A 57 -32.96 23.78 -7.75
C GLN A 57 -32.86 25.29 -7.50
N LYS A 58 -33.37 25.75 -6.34
CA LYS A 58 -33.31 27.15 -5.87
C LYS A 58 -31.91 27.63 -5.47
N GLN A 59 -30.91 26.74 -5.39
CA GLN A 59 -29.53 27.06 -5.02
C GLN A 59 -28.56 26.77 -6.18
N LYS A 60 -27.70 27.75 -6.52
CA LYS A 60 -26.58 27.57 -7.44
C LYS A 60 -25.54 26.65 -6.78
N LYS A 61 -25.56 25.36 -7.13
CA LYS A 61 -24.47 24.44 -6.77
C LYS A 61 -23.27 24.66 -7.69
N THR A 62 -22.07 24.73 -7.13
CA THR A 62 -20.84 24.70 -7.93
C THR A 62 -20.65 23.31 -8.52
N LEU A 63 -19.89 23.20 -9.62
CA LEU A 63 -19.59 21.89 -10.24
C LEU A 63 -18.92 20.93 -9.24
N MET A 64 -18.21 21.47 -8.23
CA MET A 64 -17.53 20.72 -7.18
C MET A 64 -18.50 20.14 -6.14
N ASP A 65 -19.71 20.68 -6.00
CA ASP A 65 -20.68 20.26 -4.99
C ASP A 65 -21.43 18.97 -5.39
N ASN A 66 -21.36 18.58 -6.66
CA ASN A 66 -22.03 17.39 -7.18
C ASN A 66 -21.18 16.12 -7.04
N SER A 67 -21.00 15.71 -5.78
CA SER A 67 -20.15 14.57 -5.39
C SER A 67 -20.51 13.25 -6.10
N ALA A 68 -21.79 13.03 -6.43
CA ALA A 68 -22.24 11.83 -7.15
C ALA A 68 -21.70 11.78 -8.58
N SER A 69 -21.89 12.87 -9.34
CA SER A 69 -21.40 12.99 -10.71
C SER A 69 -19.87 12.89 -10.78
N ILE A 70 -19.18 13.65 -9.92
CA ILE A 70 -17.72 13.67 -9.81
C ILE A 70 -17.19 12.26 -9.58
N SER A 71 -17.69 11.58 -8.55
CA SER A 71 -17.20 10.25 -8.17
C SER A 71 -17.42 9.23 -9.29
N ARG A 72 -18.60 9.24 -9.92
CA ARG A 72 -18.95 8.30 -11.00
C ARG A 72 -18.12 8.56 -12.25
N ILE A 73 -18.06 9.80 -12.72
CA ILE A 73 -17.33 10.17 -13.95
C ILE A 73 -15.84 9.94 -13.75
N TYR A 74 -15.29 10.33 -12.59
CA TYR A 74 -13.90 10.09 -12.25
C TYR A 74 -13.56 8.59 -12.25
N HIS A 75 -14.37 7.76 -11.60
CA HIS A 75 -14.19 6.31 -11.57
C HIS A 75 -14.13 5.70 -12.98
N ILE A 76 -15.06 6.11 -13.86
CA ILE A 76 -15.13 5.61 -15.25
C ILE A 76 -13.92 6.08 -16.06
N LYS A 77 -13.59 7.38 -16.03
CA LYS A 77 -12.47 7.93 -16.80
C LYS A 77 -11.14 7.37 -16.34
N LYS A 78 -10.93 7.17 -15.04
CA LYS A 78 -9.75 6.51 -14.48
C LYS A 78 -9.56 5.09 -15.04
N LYS A 79 -10.62 4.28 -15.02
CA LYS A 79 -10.58 2.91 -15.58
C LYS A 79 -10.29 2.92 -17.09
N LYS A 80 -10.89 3.85 -17.84
CA LYS A 80 -10.66 4.00 -19.27
C LYS A 80 -9.24 4.47 -19.58
N LEU A 81 -8.67 5.36 -18.77
CA LEU A 81 -7.28 5.78 -18.90
C LEU A 81 -6.33 4.60 -18.72
N LEU A 82 -6.53 3.78 -17.68
CA LEU A 82 -5.67 2.62 -17.42
C LEU A 82 -5.78 1.56 -18.53
N SER A 83 -6.99 1.31 -19.07
CA SER A 83 -7.18 0.42 -20.23
C SER A 83 -6.43 0.94 -21.45
N TRP A 84 -6.56 2.24 -21.73
CA TRP A 84 -5.91 2.88 -22.86
C TRP A 84 -4.38 2.86 -22.74
N LEU A 85 -3.83 3.08 -21.54
CA LEU A 85 -2.38 2.98 -21.30
C LEU A 85 -1.85 1.58 -21.61
N LYS A 86 -2.60 0.53 -21.25
CA LYS A 86 -2.27 -0.86 -21.56
C LYS A 86 -2.35 -1.16 -23.05
N GLU A 87 -3.43 -0.72 -23.70
CA GLU A 87 -3.68 -0.96 -25.12
C GLU A 87 -2.65 -0.26 -26.02
N THR A 88 -2.28 0.98 -25.68
CA THR A 88 -1.34 1.78 -26.48
C THR A 88 0.13 1.49 -26.21
N LYS A 89 0.44 0.85 -25.06
CA LYS A 89 1.82 0.65 -24.58
C LYS A 89 2.64 1.95 -24.55
N LEU A 90 1.97 3.08 -24.33
CA LEU A 90 2.61 4.41 -24.29
C LEU A 90 3.75 4.47 -23.27
N LEU A 91 3.55 3.81 -22.13
CA LEU A 91 4.53 3.71 -21.05
C LEU A 91 5.23 2.34 -21.06
N GLY A 92 5.27 1.64 -22.20
CA GLY A 92 5.67 0.23 -22.27
C GLY A 92 4.54 -0.75 -21.92
N GLU A 93 4.87 -2.04 -21.92
CA GLU A 93 3.99 -3.12 -21.47
C GLU A 93 3.83 -3.07 -19.94
N ILE A 94 2.60 -2.85 -19.46
CA ILE A 94 2.32 -2.77 -18.02
C ILE A 94 2.13 -4.17 -17.44
N SER A 95 3.17 -4.73 -16.82
CA SER A 95 3.14 -6.04 -16.15
C SER A 95 2.36 -6.02 -14.83
N ALA A 96 2.51 -4.94 -14.06
CA ALA A 96 1.78 -4.76 -12.80
C ALA A 96 1.41 -3.29 -12.58
N TYR A 97 0.35 -3.06 -11.80
CA TYR A 97 0.00 -1.73 -11.34
C TYR A 97 -0.68 -1.77 -9.97
N PHE A 98 -0.48 -0.69 -9.22
CA PHE A 98 -1.20 -0.38 -8.00
C PHE A 98 -1.74 1.04 -8.12
N GLY A 99 -2.99 1.29 -7.76
CA GLY A 99 -3.59 2.62 -7.74
C GLY A 99 -4.34 2.84 -6.44
N ARG A 100 -4.17 4.02 -5.85
CA ARG A 100 -4.85 4.45 -4.62
C ARG A 100 -5.62 5.73 -4.88
N ASP A 101 -6.90 5.72 -4.53
CA ASP A 101 -7.71 6.94 -4.51
C ASP A 101 -7.53 7.66 -3.18
N GLU A 102 -7.24 8.96 -3.26
CA GLU A 102 -7.18 9.87 -2.13
C GLU A 102 -8.26 10.95 -2.30
N TYR A 103 -8.97 11.22 -1.20
CA TYR A 103 -10.01 12.23 -1.15
C TYR A 103 -9.60 13.24 -0.10
N GLN A 104 -9.07 14.36 -0.55
CA GLN A 104 -8.74 15.47 0.33
C GLN A 104 -10.04 16.15 0.78
N GLN A 105 -10.12 16.60 2.04
CA GLN A 105 -11.36 17.22 2.56
C GLN A 105 -11.84 18.44 1.75
N ARG A 106 -10.92 19.11 1.04
CA ARG A 106 -11.20 20.27 0.17
C ARG A 106 -10.71 20.08 -1.27
N GLY A 107 -10.24 18.89 -1.62
CA GLY A 107 -9.65 18.60 -2.92
C GLY A 107 -10.55 17.68 -3.76
N LEU A 108 -10.37 17.78 -5.06
CA LEU A 108 -10.98 16.85 -6.01
C LEU A 108 -10.39 15.45 -5.82
N PRO A 109 -11.16 14.36 -6.03
CA PRO A 109 -10.60 13.02 -5.96
C PRO A 109 -9.38 12.90 -6.89
N HIS A 110 -8.31 12.32 -6.38
CA HIS A 110 -7.10 12.04 -7.16
C HIS A 110 -6.64 10.62 -6.91
N THR A 111 -5.88 10.07 -7.86
CA THR A 111 -5.36 8.72 -7.79
C THR A 111 -3.87 8.75 -8.02
N HIS A 112 -3.15 8.10 -7.10
CA HIS A 112 -1.73 7.80 -7.26
C HIS A 112 -1.57 6.38 -7.81
N PHE A 113 -0.93 6.25 -8.96
CA PHE A 113 -0.61 4.99 -9.61
C PHE A 113 0.89 4.69 -9.49
N LEU A 114 1.19 3.46 -9.12
CA LEU A 114 2.48 2.82 -9.34
C LEU A 114 2.33 1.89 -10.55
N LEU A 115 3.16 2.07 -11.55
CA LEU A 115 3.14 1.27 -12.78
C LEU A 115 4.48 0.55 -12.94
N TRP A 116 4.45 -0.77 -13.07
CA TRP A 116 5.60 -1.59 -13.44
C TRP A 116 5.52 -1.88 -14.94
N THR A 117 6.50 -1.39 -15.66
CA THR A 117 6.54 -1.44 -17.12
C THR A 117 7.92 -1.83 -17.62
N ASP A 118 7.99 -2.40 -18.82
CA ASP A 118 9.26 -2.71 -19.52
C ASP A 118 9.97 -1.47 -20.11
N PHE A 119 9.42 -0.27 -19.90
CA PHE A 119 10.03 0.98 -20.36
C PHE A 119 11.40 1.24 -19.74
N ASP A 120 12.39 1.49 -20.59
CA ASP A 120 13.74 1.86 -20.18
C ASP A 120 13.81 3.33 -19.77
N VAL A 121 13.69 3.58 -18.46
CA VAL A 121 13.80 4.91 -17.85
C VAL A 121 15.24 5.44 -17.77
N THR A 122 16.25 4.64 -18.11
CA THR A 122 17.64 5.13 -18.19
C THR A 122 17.91 5.83 -19.53
N ASN A 123 17.08 5.55 -20.54
CA ASN A 123 17.12 6.22 -21.84
C ASN A 123 16.40 7.57 -21.77
N ILE A 124 17.15 8.63 -21.46
CA ILE A 124 16.65 10.00 -21.35
C ILE A 124 15.97 10.48 -22.64
N HIS A 125 16.48 10.08 -23.81
CA HIS A 125 15.88 10.46 -25.09
C HIS A 125 14.46 9.89 -25.23
N LYS A 126 14.25 8.60 -24.92
CA LYS A 126 12.90 8.00 -24.90
C LYS A 126 12.01 8.65 -23.84
N LEU A 127 12.54 8.96 -22.65
CA LEU A 127 11.77 9.65 -21.61
C LEU A 127 11.29 11.03 -22.07
N ASN A 128 12.16 11.82 -22.71
CA ASN A 128 11.80 13.15 -23.21
C ASN A 128 10.74 13.10 -24.32
N GLN A 129 10.54 11.95 -24.99
CA GLN A 129 9.46 11.77 -25.98
C GLN A 129 8.08 11.59 -25.33
N ILE A 130 8.02 11.14 -24.07
CA ILE A 130 6.76 10.83 -23.38
C ILE A 130 6.44 11.75 -22.21
N ILE A 131 7.45 12.35 -21.58
CA ILE A 131 7.31 13.27 -20.44
C ILE A 131 7.86 14.64 -20.83
N SER A 132 7.05 15.67 -20.59
CA SER A 132 7.41 17.07 -20.78
C SER A 132 7.17 17.86 -19.51
N ALA A 133 8.08 18.79 -19.21
CA ALA A 133 7.90 19.83 -18.22
C ALA A 133 7.93 21.24 -18.86
N SER A 134 7.56 21.32 -20.15
CA SER A 134 7.54 22.56 -20.93
C SER A 134 6.18 22.81 -21.57
N PHE A 135 5.91 24.08 -21.89
CA PHE A 135 4.89 24.40 -22.88
C PHE A 135 5.26 23.76 -24.23
N PRO A 136 4.26 23.38 -25.05
CA PRO A 136 4.53 22.92 -26.41
C PRO A 136 5.04 24.11 -27.24
N ASP A 137 6.36 24.29 -27.30
CA ASP A 137 7.00 25.47 -27.88
C ASP A 137 7.10 25.41 -29.42
N ASN A 138 6.98 24.22 -30.03
CA ASN A 138 6.73 23.88 -31.46
C ASN A 138 7.22 22.45 -31.72
N ASP A 139 6.47 21.43 -31.28
CA ASP A 139 6.95 20.04 -31.28
C ASP A 139 6.41 19.23 -32.46
N VAL A 140 7.31 18.53 -33.16
CA VAL A 140 7.08 17.79 -34.43
C VAL A 140 6.09 16.63 -34.26
N VAL A 141 5.78 16.24 -33.02
CA VAL A 141 4.87 15.15 -32.63
C VAL A 141 3.40 15.46 -32.94
N PHE A 142 3.00 16.73 -32.90
CA PHE A 142 1.66 17.17 -33.27
C PHE A 142 1.74 18.07 -34.50
N SER A 143 1.90 17.46 -35.68
CA SER A 143 1.80 18.15 -36.98
C SER A 143 0.46 18.87 -37.23
N ASN A 144 -0.50 18.77 -36.29
CA ASN A 144 -1.79 19.41 -36.33
C ASN A 144 -1.81 20.62 -35.37
N ILE A 145 -1.93 21.81 -35.95
CA ILE A 145 -1.89 23.10 -35.24
C ILE A 145 -3.01 23.25 -34.20
N ASP A 146 -4.20 22.70 -34.46
CA ASP A 146 -5.35 22.77 -33.54
C ASP A 146 -5.09 21.94 -32.28
N LYS A 147 -4.51 20.74 -32.45
CA LYS A 147 -4.13 19.88 -31.31
C LYS A 147 -3.03 20.52 -30.48
N MET A 148 -2.09 21.21 -31.11
CA MET A 148 -1.00 21.89 -30.42
C MET A 148 -1.52 23.10 -29.62
N SER A 149 -2.44 23.87 -30.21
CA SER A 149 -3.15 24.97 -29.52
C SER A 149 -3.97 24.47 -28.33
N ASP A 150 -4.69 23.35 -28.49
CA ASP A 150 -5.46 22.73 -27.41
C ASP A 150 -4.54 22.21 -26.29
N LEU A 151 -3.42 21.55 -26.64
CA LEU A 151 -2.42 21.11 -25.67
C LEU A 151 -1.80 22.29 -24.91
N TYR A 152 -1.48 23.39 -25.60
CA TYR A 152 -0.97 24.61 -24.97
C TYR A 152 -2.00 25.16 -23.97
N ALA A 153 -3.26 25.28 -24.38
CA ALA A 153 -4.34 25.77 -23.53
C ALA A 153 -4.57 24.86 -22.30
N LEU A 154 -4.51 23.54 -22.47
CA LEU A 154 -4.59 22.59 -21.37
C LEU A 154 -3.38 22.73 -20.44
N THR A 155 -2.16 22.79 -20.98
CA THR A 155 -0.93 22.94 -20.19
C THR A 155 -1.00 24.20 -19.32
N LEU A 156 -1.35 25.34 -19.92
CA LEU A 156 -1.51 26.61 -19.23
C LEU A 156 -2.56 26.55 -18.12
N LYS A 157 -3.70 25.91 -18.40
CA LYS A 157 -4.86 25.91 -17.49
C LYS A 157 -4.71 24.93 -16.33
N ILE A 158 -4.14 23.75 -16.56
CA ILE A 158 -4.20 22.62 -15.62
C ILE A 158 -2.86 21.93 -15.34
N GLN A 159 -1.73 22.36 -15.92
CA GLN A 159 -0.40 21.82 -15.62
C GLN A 159 0.61 22.86 -15.11
N VAL A 160 0.16 24.09 -14.83
CA VAL A 160 1.00 25.11 -14.20
C VAL A 160 0.78 25.08 -12.69
N HIS A 161 1.85 24.89 -11.94
CA HIS A 161 1.83 24.95 -10.48
C HIS A 161 1.51 26.37 -10.01
N VAL A 162 0.51 26.50 -9.14
CA VAL A 162 0.17 27.76 -8.48
C VAL A 162 0.41 27.61 -6.99
N CYS A 163 1.34 28.41 -6.46
CA CYS A 163 1.69 28.36 -5.04
C CYS A 163 0.49 28.76 -4.15
N ASN A 164 0.18 27.92 -3.17
CA ASN A 164 -0.79 28.18 -2.11
C ASN A 164 -0.09 28.31 -0.75
N LYS A 165 -0.33 29.44 -0.06
CA LYS A 165 0.24 29.75 1.27
C LYS A 165 -0.02 28.65 2.32
N ASN A 166 -1.14 27.96 2.25
CA ASN A 166 -1.54 27.01 3.28
C ASN A 166 -0.90 25.62 3.10
N TYR A 167 -0.55 25.27 1.85
CA TYR A 167 -0.18 23.92 1.46
C TYR A 167 1.27 23.79 0.99
N CYS A 168 1.75 24.74 0.17
CA CYS A 168 3.04 24.61 -0.50
C CYS A 168 4.13 25.53 0.04
N LEU A 169 3.81 26.74 0.50
CA LEU A 169 4.82 27.69 0.96
C LEU A 169 5.23 27.35 2.40
N ASP A 170 6.54 27.27 2.63
CA ASP A 170 7.09 27.26 3.97
C ASP A 170 7.05 28.66 4.61
N SER A 171 7.50 28.77 5.87
CA SER A 171 7.54 30.03 6.61
C SER A 171 8.43 31.09 5.94
N ASN A 172 9.37 30.68 5.10
CA ASN A 172 10.31 31.54 4.38
C ASN A 172 9.81 31.92 2.98
N GLY A 173 8.61 31.46 2.59
CA GLY A 173 8.04 31.70 1.26
C GLY A 173 8.62 30.81 0.16
N HIS A 174 9.39 29.77 0.50
CA HIS A 174 9.85 28.79 -0.47
C HIS A 174 8.77 27.73 -0.72
N CYS A 175 8.60 27.35 -1.97
CA CYS A 175 7.71 26.25 -2.31
C CYS A 175 8.34 24.91 -1.91
N ARG A 176 7.66 24.13 -1.07
CA ARG A 176 8.06 22.76 -0.69
C ARG A 176 8.24 21.80 -1.88
N PHE A 177 7.61 22.13 -3.02
CA PHE A 177 7.72 21.38 -4.28
C PHE A 177 8.83 21.91 -5.19
N GLN A 178 9.64 22.87 -4.70
CA GLN A 178 10.80 23.46 -5.37
C GLN A 178 10.48 24.30 -6.61
N PHE A 179 9.24 24.77 -6.74
CA PHE A 179 8.89 25.76 -7.77
C PHE A 179 9.33 27.18 -7.36
N PRO A 180 9.78 28.01 -8.32
CA PRO A 180 10.03 27.67 -9.73
C PRO A 180 11.30 26.82 -9.92
N TYR A 181 11.28 25.90 -10.87
CA TYR A 181 12.47 25.15 -11.27
C TYR A 181 13.37 25.98 -12.19
N ALA A 182 14.68 25.81 -12.09
CA ALA A 182 15.64 26.47 -12.98
C ALA A 182 15.49 25.98 -14.44
N PRO A 183 15.64 26.86 -15.46
CA PRO A 183 15.65 26.46 -16.86
C PRO A 183 16.82 25.53 -17.16
N SER A 184 16.61 24.58 -18.06
CA SER A 184 17.64 23.61 -18.48
C SER A 184 17.40 23.18 -19.92
N ASN A 185 18.48 23.06 -20.70
CA ASN A 185 18.46 22.56 -22.08
C ASN A 185 18.51 21.04 -22.17
N GLU A 186 18.70 20.35 -21.04
CA GLU A 186 18.77 18.89 -20.99
C GLU A 186 18.04 18.35 -19.76
N THR A 187 17.58 17.10 -19.88
CA THR A 187 17.05 16.34 -18.75
C THR A 187 18.20 15.61 -18.10
N VAL A 188 18.40 15.79 -16.79
CA VAL A 188 19.48 15.14 -16.03
C VAL A 188 18.95 14.39 -14.83
N PHE A 189 19.51 13.22 -14.56
CA PHE A 189 19.25 12.47 -13.34
C PHE A 189 20.34 12.79 -12.31
N ARG A 190 19.97 13.46 -11.22
CA ARG A 190 20.89 13.84 -10.14
C ARG A 190 20.22 13.67 -8.79
N ASN A 191 20.97 13.22 -7.78
CA ASN A 191 20.46 13.05 -6.41
C ASN A 191 19.16 12.24 -6.36
N LYS A 192 19.07 11.18 -7.17
CA LYS A 192 17.90 10.27 -7.24
C LYS A 192 16.61 10.91 -7.76
N LYS A 193 16.70 12.05 -8.46
CA LYS A 193 15.57 12.76 -9.06
C LYS A 193 15.89 13.19 -10.49
N PHE A 194 14.88 13.18 -11.36
CA PHE A 194 14.96 13.78 -12.68
C PHE A 194 14.75 15.29 -12.59
N TYR A 195 15.68 16.04 -13.18
CA TYR A 195 15.55 17.45 -13.48
C TYR A 195 15.25 17.57 -14.96
N TRP A 196 13.98 17.78 -15.28
CA TRP A 196 13.49 17.84 -16.65
C TRP A 196 13.98 19.07 -17.40
N MET A 197 14.33 18.88 -18.67
CA MET A 197 14.53 19.95 -19.64
C MET A 197 13.32 20.88 -19.62
N ARG A 198 13.57 22.18 -19.47
CA ARG A 198 12.53 23.20 -19.42
C ARG A 198 12.99 24.55 -19.94
N SER A 199 12.15 25.16 -20.77
CA SER A 199 12.36 26.52 -21.27
C SER A 199 12.13 27.58 -20.17
N PRO A 200 12.69 28.80 -20.29
CA PRO A 200 12.55 29.85 -19.28
C PRO A 200 11.11 30.25 -18.93
N ASN A 201 10.17 30.12 -19.86
CA ASN A 201 8.73 30.34 -19.63
C ASN A 201 8.03 29.16 -18.93
N SER A 202 8.70 28.01 -18.79
CA SER A 202 8.11 26.75 -18.32
C SER A 202 8.54 26.35 -16.89
N GLN A 203 9.12 27.27 -16.14
CA GLN A 203 9.64 27.01 -14.79
C GLN A 203 8.59 26.50 -13.78
N TRP A 204 7.31 26.76 -14.08
CA TRP A 204 6.15 26.40 -13.26
C TRP A 204 5.36 25.21 -13.79
N VAL A 205 5.75 24.67 -14.95
CA VAL A 205 5.06 23.52 -15.56
C VAL A 205 5.43 22.24 -14.80
N VAL A 206 4.40 21.49 -14.43
CA VAL A 206 4.50 20.19 -13.78
C VAL A 206 4.88 19.13 -14.82
N PRO A 207 5.81 18.20 -14.52
CA PRO A 207 6.15 17.11 -15.43
C PRO A 207 4.92 16.24 -15.72
N HIS A 208 4.54 16.17 -16.99
CA HIS A 208 3.34 15.46 -17.41
C HIS A 208 3.57 14.73 -18.73
N CYS A 209 2.70 13.78 -19.06
CA CYS A 209 2.68 13.19 -20.39
C CYS A 209 1.66 13.95 -21.26
N PRO A 210 2.09 14.62 -22.36
CA PRO A 210 1.17 15.37 -23.23
C PRO A 210 0.01 14.53 -23.78
N GLN A 211 0.27 13.26 -24.10
CA GLN A 211 -0.77 12.35 -24.60
C GLN A 211 -1.79 11.98 -23.52
N ILE A 212 -1.36 11.74 -22.28
CA ILE A 212 -2.26 11.54 -21.13
C ILE A 212 -3.09 12.80 -20.90
N LEU A 213 -2.48 13.98 -20.93
CA LEU A 213 -3.17 15.25 -20.75
C LEU A 213 -4.25 15.48 -21.81
N MET A 214 -3.93 15.28 -23.09
CA MET A 214 -4.89 15.42 -24.20
C MET A 214 -6.04 14.42 -24.09
N ARG A 215 -5.75 13.18 -23.67
CA ARG A 215 -6.76 12.11 -23.57
C ARG A 215 -7.65 12.26 -22.34
N PHE A 216 -7.07 12.57 -21.19
CA PHE A 216 -7.75 12.61 -19.89
C PHE A 216 -8.35 14.00 -19.59
N ARG A 217 -7.77 15.06 -20.17
CA ARG A 217 -8.19 16.46 -20.00
C ARG A 217 -8.35 16.87 -18.53
N ALA A 218 -7.40 16.45 -17.70
CA ALA A 218 -7.33 16.81 -16.29
C ALA A 218 -5.86 16.83 -15.85
N HIS A 219 -5.59 17.48 -14.70
CA HIS A 219 -4.25 17.55 -14.15
C HIS A 219 -3.68 16.14 -13.99
N SER A 220 -2.47 15.95 -14.50
CA SER A 220 -1.73 14.69 -14.39
C SER A 220 -0.25 14.98 -14.24
N GLU A 221 0.38 14.32 -13.29
CA GLU A 221 1.82 14.41 -13.03
C GLU A 221 2.41 13.02 -13.17
N ILE A 222 3.52 12.90 -13.90
CA ILE A 222 4.21 11.64 -14.08
C ILE A 222 5.70 11.80 -13.76
N GLU A 223 6.20 10.90 -12.93
CA GLU A 223 7.61 10.79 -12.58
C GLU A 223 8.14 9.43 -12.99
N ALA A 224 9.30 9.42 -13.67
CA ALA A 224 10.05 8.20 -13.96
C ALA A 224 10.93 7.82 -12.76
N ILE A 225 11.04 6.52 -12.50
CA ILE A 225 11.68 6.00 -11.28
C ILE A 225 12.80 5.02 -11.66
N PRO A 226 14.06 5.46 -11.62
CA PRO A 226 15.19 4.66 -12.08
C PRO A 226 15.90 3.91 -10.94
N SER A 227 15.43 4.02 -9.68
CA SER A 227 16.09 3.39 -8.53
C SER A 227 15.14 2.68 -7.57
N ASP A 228 15.64 1.61 -6.99
CA ASP A 228 15.07 0.81 -5.91
C ASP A 228 14.82 1.59 -4.61
N GLN A 229 15.49 2.73 -4.40
CA GLN A 229 15.31 3.56 -3.19
C GLN A 229 14.03 4.42 -3.23
N ALA A 230 13.44 4.63 -4.41
CA ALA A 230 12.19 5.36 -4.57
C ALA A 230 10.96 4.60 -4.03
N ILE A 231 11.04 3.27 -3.89
CA ILE A 231 9.94 2.46 -3.33
C ILE A 231 9.55 2.96 -1.92
N GLY A 232 10.51 3.30 -1.06
CA GLY A 232 10.21 3.82 0.28
C GLY A 232 9.49 5.18 0.25
N TYR A 233 9.91 6.05 -0.67
CA TYR A 233 9.26 7.34 -0.92
C TYR A 233 7.84 7.15 -1.46
N MET A 234 7.62 6.20 -2.37
CA MET A 234 6.32 5.93 -2.98
C MET A 234 5.35 5.23 -2.04
N VAL A 235 5.84 4.34 -1.19
CA VAL A 235 4.99 3.65 -0.22
C VAL A 235 4.55 4.60 0.91
N LYS A 236 5.31 5.66 1.21
CA LYS A 236 4.80 6.78 2.02
C LYS A 236 3.49 7.35 1.46
N TYR A 237 3.33 7.45 0.14
CA TYR A 237 2.11 7.96 -0.50
C TYR A 237 1.02 6.89 -0.64
N VAL A 238 1.39 5.62 -0.81
CA VAL A 238 0.43 4.50 -0.85
C VAL A 238 -0.15 4.16 0.54
N ALA A 239 0.66 4.25 1.60
CA ALA A 239 0.28 3.86 2.96
C ALA A 239 -0.13 5.04 3.87
N LYS A 240 -0.07 6.30 3.40
CA LYS A 240 -0.49 7.48 4.17
C LYS A 240 -1.89 7.23 4.76
N ASN A 241 -2.09 7.41 6.07
CA ASN A 241 -3.44 7.29 6.65
C ASN A 241 -4.40 8.30 6.02
N ALA A 242 -5.70 7.97 5.96
CA ALA A 242 -6.71 9.01 5.70
C ALA A 242 -6.61 10.06 6.82
N GLU A 243 -6.73 11.34 6.47
CA GLU A 243 -6.70 12.43 7.46
C GLU A 243 -7.92 12.33 8.37
N SER A 244 -7.77 11.72 9.55
CA SER A 244 -8.77 11.74 10.61
C SER A 244 -8.49 12.92 11.53
N HIS A 245 -9.39 13.89 11.57
CA HIS A 245 -9.41 14.87 12.65
C HIS A 245 -10.25 14.27 13.78
N GLU A 246 -9.67 14.19 14.98
CA GLU A 246 -10.39 13.78 16.17
C GLU A 246 -11.25 14.96 16.63
N ILE A 247 -12.48 15.03 16.14
CA ILE A 247 -13.45 16.00 16.65
C ILE A 247 -14.03 15.41 17.93
N SER A 248 -13.58 15.92 19.08
CA SER A 248 -14.24 15.67 20.37
C SER A 248 -15.60 16.38 20.36
N MET A 249 -16.66 15.70 19.96
CA MET A 249 -18.02 16.13 20.28
C MET A 249 -18.49 15.40 21.53
N GLN A 250 -18.69 16.15 22.61
CA GLN A 250 -19.44 15.67 23.77
C GLN A 250 -20.92 15.65 23.39
N ASP A 251 -21.48 14.44 23.36
CA ASP A 251 -22.77 14.05 23.95
C ASP A 251 -23.36 12.85 23.19
N TYR A 252 -23.98 11.96 23.96
CA TYR A 252 -24.64 10.71 23.57
C TYR A 252 -25.16 10.67 22.13
N HIS A 253 -24.73 9.66 21.35
CA HIS A 253 -25.27 9.43 20.02
C HIS A 253 -26.48 8.50 20.03
N LYS A 254 -27.60 8.99 19.47
CA LYS A 254 -28.73 8.16 19.04
C LYS A 254 -28.54 7.80 17.56
N TYR A 255 -28.45 6.51 17.25
CA TYR A 255 -28.50 6.02 15.87
C TYR A 255 -29.67 5.05 15.71
N LYS A 256 -30.55 5.31 14.73
CA LYS A 256 -31.82 4.58 14.55
C LYS A 256 -32.66 4.44 15.83
N GLY A 257 -32.71 5.49 16.66
CA GLY A 257 -33.49 5.50 17.91
C GLY A 257 -32.84 4.77 19.08
N ASN A 258 -31.71 4.08 18.88
CA ASN A 258 -30.99 3.39 19.94
C ASN A 258 -29.88 4.27 20.52
N ASN A 259 -29.75 4.26 21.85
CA ASN A 259 -28.62 4.87 22.55
C ASN A 259 -27.40 3.95 22.41
N TYR A 260 -26.31 4.44 21.81
CA TYR A 260 -25.05 3.70 21.77
C TYR A 260 -24.18 4.13 22.96
N LEU A 261 -23.67 3.14 23.70
CA LEU A 261 -22.76 3.38 24.83
C LEU A 261 -21.48 4.07 24.35
N LEU A 262 -21.06 5.11 25.08
CA LEU A 262 -19.79 5.83 24.87
C LEU A 262 -18.56 4.90 24.84
N ASN A 263 -18.66 3.73 25.48
CA ASN A 263 -17.60 2.72 25.53
C ASN A 263 -17.44 1.91 24.23
N ASN A 264 -18.34 2.06 23.25
CA ASN A 264 -18.12 1.46 21.92
C ASN A 264 -17.13 2.31 21.13
N LYS A 265 -15.85 2.08 21.39
CA LYS A 265 -14.72 2.76 20.75
C LYS A 265 -14.84 2.76 19.22
N LEU A 266 -15.34 1.68 18.60
CA LEU A 266 -15.52 1.56 17.14
C LEU A 266 -16.60 2.51 16.61
N TYR A 267 -17.71 2.62 17.34
CA TYR A 267 -18.76 3.58 17.04
C TYR A 267 -18.23 5.02 17.20
N SER A 268 -17.51 5.32 18.28
CA SER A 268 -16.89 6.64 18.49
C SER A 268 -15.90 7.00 17.38
N TYR A 269 -15.08 6.05 16.94
CA TYR A 269 -14.18 6.24 15.80
C TYR A 269 -14.94 6.57 14.51
N GLY A 270 -16.04 5.86 14.23
CA GLY A 270 -16.89 6.13 13.06
C GLY A 270 -17.62 7.47 13.15
N ALA A 271 -18.12 7.83 14.33
CA ALA A 271 -18.83 9.09 14.58
C ALA A 271 -17.93 10.32 14.44
N ASN A 272 -16.62 10.16 14.74
CA ASN A 272 -15.63 11.22 14.63
C ASN A 272 -14.96 11.28 13.24
N LEU A 273 -15.30 10.37 12.32
CA LEU A 273 -14.68 10.32 11.00
C LEU A 273 -15.25 11.41 10.09
N THR A 274 -14.44 12.42 9.79
CA THR A 274 -14.79 13.43 8.77
C THR A 274 -14.29 12.96 7.40
N VAL A 275 -15.23 12.68 6.49
CA VAL A 275 -14.94 12.28 5.11
C VAL A 275 -15.66 13.17 4.10
N PRO A 276 -15.05 13.47 2.94
CA PRO A 276 -15.70 14.27 1.91
C PRO A 276 -16.87 13.50 1.26
N ALA A 277 -17.88 14.23 0.81
CA ALA A 277 -19.09 13.63 0.22
C ALA A 277 -18.80 12.76 -1.02
N SER A 278 -17.73 13.06 -1.78
CA SER A 278 -17.25 12.24 -2.90
C SER A 278 -16.72 10.87 -2.45
N PHE A 279 -16.03 10.80 -1.30
CA PHE A 279 -15.62 9.53 -0.71
C PHE A 279 -16.86 8.72 -0.29
N CYS A 280 -17.81 9.34 0.41
CA CYS A 280 -19.04 8.67 0.85
C CYS A 280 -19.81 8.06 -0.33
N PHE A 281 -19.99 8.84 -1.40
CA PHE A 281 -20.67 8.36 -2.58
C PHE A 281 -19.91 7.19 -3.22
N SER A 282 -18.58 7.31 -3.39
CA SER A 282 -17.76 6.26 -3.97
C SER A 282 -17.83 4.97 -3.16
N TYR A 283 -17.80 5.08 -1.82
CA TYR A 283 -17.96 3.95 -0.92
C TYR A 283 -19.34 3.29 -1.05
N LEU A 284 -20.42 4.07 -1.03
CA LEU A 284 -21.79 3.56 -1.16
C LEU A 284 -22.07 2.97 -2.55
N ALA A 285 -21.46 3.51 -3.59
CA ALA A 285 -21.54 2.99 -4.96
C ALA A 285 -20.70 1.71 -5.17
N GLY A 286 -19.98 1.24 -4.14
CA GLY A 286 -19.14 0.05 -4.21
C GLY A 286 -17.84 0.25 -5.01
N TYR A 287 -17.41 1.49 -5.23
CA TYR A 287 -16.14 1.77 -5.91
C TYR A 287 -14.98 1.44 -4.99
N LYS A 288 -14.12 0.53 -5.44
CA LYS A 288 -12.88 0.20 -4.71
C LYS A 288 -11.97 1.42 -4.70
N GLN A 289 -11.51 1.80 -3.50
CA GLN A 289 -10.56 2.91 -3.27
C GLN A 289 -9.11 2.55 -3.61
N GLN A 290 -8.88 1.31 -4.00
CA GLN A 290 -7.63 0.84 -4.55
C GLN A 290 -7.90 -0.05 -5.77
N ILE A 291 -6.96 -0.07 -6.69
CA ILE A 291 -6.93 -0.99 -7.82
C ILE A 291 -5.55 -1.65 -7.86
N ILE A 292 -5.51 -2.95 -8.09
CA ILE A 292 -4.27 -3.72 -8.06
C ILE A 292 -4.32 -4.81 -9.14
N SER A 293 -3.20 -5.01 -9.83
CA SER A 293 -2.96 -6.12 -10.76
C SER A 293 -1.47 -6.45 -10.77
N PRO A 294 -1.09 -7.73 -10.75
CA PRO A 294 -1.93 -8.90 -10.50
C PRO A 294 -2.59 -8.87 -9.12
N THR A 295 -3.48 -9.84 -8.86
CA THR A 295 -4.13 -9.91 -7.54
C THR A 295 -3.11 -10.35 -6.49
N VAL A 296 -2.97 -9.58 -5.41
CA VAL A 296 -2.11 -9.98 -4.27
C VAL A 296 -2.92 -10.68 -3.19
N ILE A 297 -2.48 -11.90 -2.85
CA ILE A 297 -3.06 -12.81 -1.86
C ILE A 297 -2.07 -12.93 -0.70
N ILE A 298 -2.52 -12.59 0.51
CA ILE A 298 -1.71 -12.70 1.73
C ILE A 298 -2.31 -13.83 2.56
N LEU A 299 -1.57 -14.92 2.71
CA LEU A 299 -1.99 -16.12 3.44
C LEU A 299 -1.58 -16.02 4.90
N SER A 300 -2.42 -16.49 5.80
CA SER A 300 -2.07 -16.67 7.21
C SER A 300 -1.86 -18.15 7.50
N ILE A 301 -0.85 -18.47 8.30
CA ILE A 301 -0.57 -19.81 8.77
C ILE A 301 -0.65 -19.87 10.30
N HIS A 302 -0.66 -21.06 10.85
CA HIS A 302 -0.68 -21.35 12.28
C HIS A 302 0.10 -22.64 12.56
N LEU A 303 0.51 -22.85 13.81
CA LEU A 303 1.05 -24.14 14.26
C LEU A 303 -0.08 -25.19 14.34
N PRO A 304 0.26 -26.49 14.39
CA PRO A 304 -0.71 -27.53 14.74
C PRO A 304 -1.51 -27.14 15.99
N ASP A 305 -2.83 -27.33 15.94
CA ASP A 305 -3.78 -27.05 17.04
C ASP A 305 -3.89 -25.59 17.54
N GLU A 306 -3.10 -24.66 17.02
CA GLU A 306 -3.15 -23.23 17.37
C GLU A 306 -4.02 -22.39 16.41
N ARG A 307 -5.01 -23.02 15.78
CA ARG A 307 -5.87 -22.35 14.80
C ARG A 307 -6.86 -21.41 15.50
N TRP A 308 -6.84 -20.14 15.10
CA TRP A 308 -7.85 -19.16 15.54
C TRP A 308 -9.17 -19.29 14.77
N ILE A 309 -10.29 -19.25 15.49
CA ILE A 309 -11.64 -19.12 14.94
C ILE A 309 -12.30 -17.84 15.45
N SER A 310 -13.05 -17.15 14.59
CA SER A 310 -13.82 -15.97 14.99
C SER A 310 -15.28 -16.36 15.23
N THR A 311 -15.80 -16.07 16.41
CA THR A 311 -17.19 -16.35 16.80
C THR A 311 -17.95 -15.05 17.09
N LYS A 312 -19.29 -15.13 17.20
CA LYS A 312 -20.10 -13.99 17.62
C LYS A 312 -20.00 -13.86 19.15
N PRO A 313 -20.28 -12.67 19.72
CA PRO A 313 -20.47 -12.55 21.15
C PRO A 313 -21.54 -13.55 21.62
N ASN A 314 -21.30 -14.22 22.75
CA ASN A 314 -22.18 -15.23 23.35
C ASN A 314 -22.34 -16.55 22.56
N THR A 315 -21.49 -16.84 21.57
CA THR A 315 -21.40 -18.19 20.97
C THR A 315 -20.88 -19.17 22.03
N THR A 316 -21.55 -20.32 22.18
CA THR A 316 -21.11 -21.36 23.13
C THR A 316 -19.85 -22.08 22.63
N GLU A 317 -19.13 -22.76 23.53
CA GLU A 317 -17.95 -23.56 23.14
C GLU A 317 -18.32 -24.67 22.14
N GLU A 318 -19.49 -25.30 22.31
CA GLU A 318 -19.99 -26.33 21.41
C GLU A 318 -20.28 -25.79 20.00
N GLU A 319 -20.89 -24.61 19.90
CA GLU A 319 -21.12 -23.94 18.61
C GLU A 319 -19.79 -23.53 17.95
N ALA A 320 -18.84 -23.08 18.75
CA ALA A 320 -17.51 -22.73 18.29
C ALA A 320 -16.75 -23.96 17.75
N ALA A 321 -16.84 -25.09 18.44
CA ALA A 321 -16.25 -26.37 18.02
C ALA A 321 -16.86 -26.86 16.70
N LYS A 322 -18.20 -26.88 16.58
CA LYS A 322 -18.88 -27.23 15.32
C LYS A 322 -18.44 -26.34 14.16
N LYS A 323 -18.26 -25.04 14.40
CA LYS A 323 -17.75 -24.11 13.39
C LYS A 323 -16.29 -24.38 13.02
N MET A 324 -15.48 -24.78 13.99
CA MET A 324 -14.09 -25.16 13.77
C MET A 324 -13.99 -26.39 12.87
N GLU A 325 -14.78 -27.42 13.15
CA GLU A 325 -14.86 -28.66 12.36
C GLU A 325 -15.39 -28.41 10.94
N ALA A 326 -16.40 -27.56 10.79
CA ALA A 326 -17.01 -27.26 9.49
C ALA A 326 -16.15 -26.38 8.57
N SER A 327 -15.04 -25.81 9.06
CA SER A 327 -14.21 -24.88 8.28
C SER A 327 -12.78 -25.35 8.21
N LEU A 328 -12.08 -25.06 7.10
CA LEU A 328 -10.67 -25.40 6.93
C LEU A 328 -9.80 -24.13 6.93
N SER A 329 -8.62 -24.22 7.51
CA SER A 329 -7.60 -23.18 7.45
C SER A 329 -6.89 -23.16 6.10
N THR A 330 -6.12 -22.11 5.85
CA THR A 330 -5.31 -21.99 4.63
C THR A 330 -4.32 -23.16 4.46
N PRO A 331 -3.53 -23.56 5.47
CA PRO A 331 -2.73 -24.79 5.40
C PRO A 331 -3.56 -26.04 5.11
N GLN A 332 -4.69 -26.23 5.80
CA GLN A 332 -5.54 -27.40 5.63
C GLN A 332 -6.12 -27.49 4.20
N ILE A 333 -6.56 -26.37 3.63
CA ILE A 333 -7.01 -26.32 2.23
C ILE A 333 -5.87 -26.71 1.29
N TYR A 334 -4.66 -26.20 1.51
CA TYR A 334 -3.49 -26.51 0.69
C TYR A 334 -3.05 -27.97 0.77
N PHE A 335 -3.15 -28.59 1.94
CA PHE A 335 -2.87 -30.02 2.12
C PHE A 335 -3.84 -30.92 1.35
N ASN A 336 -5.10 -30.48 1.21
CA ASN A 336 -6.16 -31.16 0.47
C ASN A 336 -6.18 -30.84 -1.04
N ARG A 337 -5.11 -30.25 -1.60
CA ARG A 337 -5.02 -29.99 -3.05
C ARG A 337 -5.08 -31.30 -3.88
N PRO A 338 -5.36 -31.26 -5.20
CA PRO A 338 -5.38 -32.49 -6.01
C PRO A 338 -4.05 -33.24 -5.96
N HIS A 339 -4.07 -34.58 -5.95
CA HIS A 339 -2.87 -35.42 -6.01
C HIS A 339 -2.41 -35.58 -7.46
N THR A 340 -1.52 -34.69 -7.89
CA THR A 340 -0.90 -34.69 -9.22
C THR A 340 0.56 -34.28 -9.07
N GLU A 341 1.43 -34.75 -9.97
CA GLU A 341 2.85 -34.37 -9.98
C GLU A 341 3.04 -32.83 -9.96
N GLU A 342 2.24 -32.10 -10.74
CA GLU A 342 2.22 -30.63 -10.71
C GLU A 342 1.87 -30.12 -9.30
N CYS A 343 0.71 -30.51 -8.75
CA CYS A 343 0.26 -29.97 -7.46
C CYS A 343 1.17 -30.39 -6.30
N ASP A 344 1.70 -31.61 -6.31
CA ASP A 344 2.57 -32.13 -5.26
C ASP A 344 3.91 -31.39 -5.18
N SER A 345 4.39 -30.84 -6.29
CA SER A 345 5.64 -30.07 -6.34
C SER A 345 5.51 -28.60 -5.89
N LEU A 346 4.30 -28.05 -5.84
CA LEU A 346 4.08 -26.63 -5.56
C LEU A 346 4.07 -26.33 -4.06
N THR A 347 4.81 -25.30 -3.64
CA THR A 347 4.70 -24.69 -2.31
C THR A 347 3.32 -24.07 -2.09
N ILE A 348 3.00 -23.69 -0.84
CA ILE A 348 1.69 -23.12 -0.52
C ILE A 348 1.41 -21.82 -1.28
N CYS A 349 2.43 -20.98 -1.48
CA CYS A 349 2.28 -19.72 -2.21
C CYS A 349 2.11 -19.96 -3.71
N GLU A 350 2.93 -20.83 -4.31
CA GLU A 350 2.82 -21.17 -5.73
C GLU A 350 1.46 -21.79 -6.06
N PHE A 351 1.00 -22.73 -5.23
CA PHE A 351 -0.32 -23.33 -5.39
C PHE A 351 -1.44 -22.28 -5.33
N ASN A 352 -1.42 -21.37 -4.34
CA ASN A 352 -2.46 -20.34 -4.21
C ASN A 352 -2.36 -19.21 -5.27
N SER A 353 -1.18 -19.04 -5.87
CA SER A 353 -0.95 -18.18 -7.03
C SER A 353 -1.53 -18.75 -8.32
N LEU A 354 -1.60 -20.08 -8.44
CA LEU A 354 -2.11 -20.77 -9.63
C LEU A 354 -3.55 -21.25 -9.49
N TYR A 355 -3.99 -21.61 -8.29
CA TYR A 355 -5.28 -22.24 -8.02
C TYR A 355 -6.08 -21.49 -6.96
N TYR A 356 -7.39 -21.74 -6.93
CA TYR A 356 -8.27 -21.33 -5.84
C TYR A 356 -9.31 -22.41 -5.55
N LYS A 357 -9.68 -22.52 -4.26
CA LYS A 357 -10.79 -23.38 -3.83
C LYS A 357 -12.11 -22.82 -4.37
N VAL A 358 -12.92 -23.68 -4.99
CA VAL A 358 -14.28 -23.34 -5.40
C VAL A 358 -15.20 -23.40 -4.19
N THR A 359 -15.97 -22.35 -3.95
CA THR A 359 -17.06 -22.38 -2.97
C THR A 359 -18.33 -22.81 -3.69
N ARG A 360 -18.82 -24.02 -3.43
CA ARG A 360 -20.14 -24.47 -3.91
C ARG A 360 -21.21 -23.66 -3.17
N ASN A 361 -22.18 -23.10 -3.90
CA ASN A 361 -23.36 -22.51 -3.27
C ASN A 361 -24.30 -23.65 -2.87
N GLU A 362 -25.08 -23.49 -1.80
CA GLU A 362 -26.08 -24.46 -1.29
C GLU A 362 -27.16 -24.87 -2.32
N LYS A 363 -27.12 -24.38 -3.57
CA LYS A 363 -28.08 -24.70 -4.63
C LYS A 363 -27.57 -25.69 -5.68
N ASP A 364 -26.28 -26.04 -5.64
CA ASP A 364 -25.69 -27.05 -6.53
C ASP A 364 -25.60 -28.40 -5.78
N ASP A 365 -26.77 -28.99 -5.50
CA ASP A 365 -26.92 -30.31 -4.88
C ASP A 365 -26.68 -31.42 -5.91
N SER A 366 -25.41 -31.65 -6.21
CA SER A 366 -24.90 -33.00 -6.49
C SER A 366 -23.82 -33.28 -5.46
N ALA A 367 -24.20 -34.00 -4.41
CA ALA A 367 -23.29 -34.43 -3.37
C ALA A 367 -22.24 -35.36 -4.00
N ASP A 368 -20.99 -34.88 -4.12
CA ASP A 368 -19.87 -35.80 -4.28
C ASP A 368 -19.74 -36.58 -2.97
N GLU A 369 -19.91 -37.90 -3.05
CA GLU A 369 -19.85 -38.83 -1.91
C GLU A 369 -18.48 -38.81 -1.19
N ASN A 370 -17.47 -38.14 -1.74
CA ASN A 370 -16.08 -38.17 -1.27
C ASN A 370 -15.62 -36.95 -0.46
N ASN A 371 -16.45 -35.93 -0.18
CA ASN A 371 -16.05 -34.72 0.56
C ASN A 371 -14.79 -34.01 -0.01
N GLN A 372 -14.44 -34.26 -1.27
CA GLN A 372 -13.22 -33.75 -1.87
C GLN A 372 -13.34 -32.26 -2.18
N LEU A 373 -12.31 -31.49 -1.84
CA LEU A 373 -12.29 -30.06 -2.15
C LEU A 373 -12.07 -29.82 -3.65
N ASP A 374 -12.91 -28.99 -4.24
CA ASP A 374 -12.73 -28.56 -5.63
C ASP A 374 -11.75 -27.39 -5.75
N PHE A 375 -10.86 -27.49 -6.74
CA PHE A 375 -9.94 -26.43 -7.11
C PHE A 375 -10.05 -26.08 -8.59
N LYS A 376 -9.90 -24.80 -8.90
CA LYS A 376 -9.80 -24.31 -10.29
C LYS A 376 -8.52 -23.53 -10.49
N LYS A 377 -7.90 -23.71 -11.66
CA LYS A 377 -6.75 -22.91 -12.10
C LYS A 377 -7.23 -21.48 -12.38
N ARG A 378 -6.43 -20.50 -11.99
CA ARG A 378 -6.72 -19.08 -12.18
C ARG A 378 -6.42 -18.70 -13.62
N GLU A 379 -7.36 -18.01 -14.25
CA GLU A 379 -7.16 -17.41 -15.58
C GLU A 379 -6.28 -16.15 -15.53
N LYS A 380 -6.24 -15.49 -14.36
CA LYS A 380 -5.47 -14.26 -14.14
C LYS A 380 -4.38 -14.52 -13.13
N GLU A 381 -3.22 -13.95 -13.42
CA GLU A 381 -2.05 -13.98 -12.55
C GLU A 381 -2.39 -13.46 -11.14
N ALA A 382 -1.83 -14.14 -10.15
CA ALA A 382 -1.91 -13.76 -8.75
C ALA A 382 -0.53 -13.91 -8.09
N VAL A 383 -0.20 -12.94 -7.24
CA VAL A 383 1.01 -12.99 -6.42
C VAL A 383 0.59 -13.39 -5.00
N CYS A 384 1.24 -14.42 -4.48
CA CYS A 384 0.97 -14.93 -3.15
C CYS A 384 2.14 -14.65 -2.21
N SER A 385 1.84 -14.30 -0.96
CA SER A 385 2.84 -14.14 0.09
C SER A 385 2.27 -14.62 1.44
N LEU A 386 3.15 -15.12 2.31
CA LEU A 386 2.78 -15.45 3.69
C LEU A 386 2.86 -14.20 4.57
N LYS A 387 1.85 -14.02 5.42
CA LYS A 387 1.84 -12.98 6.45
C LYS A 387 3.10 -13.09 7.31
N THR A 388 3.69 -11.95 7.64
CA THR A 388 4.89 -11.94 8.47
C THR A 388 4.61 -12.49 9.86
N VAL A 389 5.47 -13.38 10.32
CA VAL A 389 5.46 -13.92 11.68
C VAL A 389 6.66 -13.31 12.41
N PRO A 390 6.48 -12.69 13.59
CA PRO A 390 7.61 -12.21 14.37
C PRO A 390 8.38 -13.39 14.97
N PHE A 391 9.71 -13.27 15.03
CA PHE A 391 10.60 -14.30 15.61
C PHE A 391 10.29 -14.67 17.07
N ALA A 392 9.59 -13.79 17.80
CA ALA A 392 9.10 -14.09 19.15
C ALA A 392 8.27 -15.38 19.21
N ASN A 393 7.64 -15.79 18.09
CA ASN A 393 7.11 -17.14 17.91
C ASN A 393 8.05 -17.92 16.98
N LEU A 394 9.12 -18.48 17.54
CA LEU A 394 10.18 -19.17 16.80
C LEU A 394 9.64 -20.32 15.95
N GLU A 395 8.81 -21.17 16.53
CA GLU A 395 8.28 -22.34 15.83
C GLU A 395 7.42 -21.95 14.63
N LEU A 396 6.48 -21.00 14.81
CA LEU A 396 5.66 -20.52 13.70
C LEU A 396 6.48 -19.77 12.65
N PHE A 397 7.54 -19.05 13.08
CA PHE A 397 8.47 -18.38 12.17
C PHE A 397 9.23 -19.38 11.31
N CYS A 398 9.81 -20.42 11.91
CA CYS A 398 10.51 -21.48 11.20
C CYS A 398 9.55 -22.23 10.26
N LEU A 399 8.35 -22.56 10.73
CA LEU A 399 7.32 -23.18 9.90
C LEU A 399 6.95 -22.30 8.69
N ARG A 400 6.83 -20.97 8.88
CA ARG A 400 6.62 -20.02 7.78
C ARG A 400 7.72 -20.13 6.72
N LEU A 401 8.98 -20.15 7.15
CA LEU A 401 10.11 -20.28 6.22
C LEU A 401 10.05 -21.61 5.48
N ILE A 402 9.78 -22.72 6.16
CA ILE A 402 9.66 -24.03 5.52
C ILE A 402 8.53 -24.01 4.47
N PHE A 403 7.35 -23.44 4.79
CA PHE A 403 6.24 -23.28 3.83
C PHE A 403 6.62 -22.49 2.57
N MET A 404 7.59 -21.57 2.64
CA MET A 404 8.03 -20.77 1.50
C MET A 404 8.87 -21.56 0.49
N TYR A 405 9.54 -22.62 0.94
CA TYR A 405 10.53 -23.34 0.13
C TYR A 405 10.19 -24.81 -0.13
N PHE A 406 9.28 -25.40 0.65
CA PHE A 406 8.97 -26.83 0.55
C PHE A 406 7.48 -27.08 0.32
N ALA A 407 7.21 -28.03 -0.56
CA ALA A 407 5.88 -28.59 -0.75
C ALA A 407 5.65 -29.76 0.24
N ALA A 408 4.46 -29.82 0.82
CA ALA A 408 4.10 -30.85 1.79
C ALA A 408 2.58 -31.07 1.83
N ARG A 409 2.15 -32.19 2.40
CA ARG A 409 0.75 -32.62 2.52
C ARG A 409 0.25 -32.64 3.96
N SER A 410 1.12 -32.43 4.93
CA SER A 410 0.74 -32.31 6.33
C SER A 410 1.69 -31.38 7.09
N PHE A 411 1.31 -31.06 8.33
CA PHE A 411 2.22 -30.39 9.25
C PHE A 411 3.38 -31.30 9.69
N ASP A 412 3.17 -32.62 9.73
CA ASP A 412 4.17 -33.61 10.13
C ASP A 412 5.22 -33.86 9.04
N ASP A 413 4.83 -33.73 7.77
CA ASP A 413 5.76 -33.81 6.64
C ASP A 413 6.86 -32.75 6.76
N PHE A 414 6.51 -31.55 7.26
CA PHE A 414 7.46 -30.47 7.52
C PHE A 414 8.37 -30.72 8.73
N LEU A 415 8.13 -31.77 9.52
CA LEU A 415 9.04 -32.23 10.57
C LEU A 415 10.08 -33.24 10.07
N SER A 416 10.08 -33.56 8.78
CA SER A 416 10.98 -34.56 8.20
C SER A 416 11.85 -33.94 7.10
N PHE A 417 13.15 -34.25 7.10
CA PHE A 417 14.09 -33.83 6.07
C PHE A 417 15.18 -34.89 5.87
N GLU A 418 15.48 -35.26 4.62
CA GLU A 418 16.46 -36.31 4.26
C GLU A 418 16.26 -37.67 4.97
N GLY A 419 15.01 -38.02 5.30
CA GLY A 419 14.67 -39.26 6.01
C GLY A 419 14.84 -39.20 7.53
N GLU A 420 15.28 -38.07 8.09
CA GLU A 420 15.34 -37.80 9.52
C GLU A 420 14.06 -37.07 9.97
N LYS A 421 13.45 -37.52 11.07
CA LYS A 421 12.29 -36.85 11.68
C LYS A 421 12.73 -36.08 12.92
N PHE A 422 12.38 -34.81 12.98
CA PHE A 422 12.74 -33.87 14.04
C PHE A 422 11.59 -33.65 15.01
N SER A 423 11.90 -33.07 16.17
CA SER A 423 10.91 -32.81 17.22
C SER A 423 10.18 -31.47 17.02
N CYS A 424 10.79 -30.52 16.32
CA CYS A 424 10.24 -29.19 16.09
C CYS A 424 10.68 -28.58 14.75
N TYR A 425 9.99 -27.54 14.30
CA TYR A 425 10.26 -26.89 13.02
C TYR A 425 11.56 -26.08 13.05
N ALA A 426 11.98 -25.60 14.21
CA ALA A 426 13.27 -24.92 14.33
C ALA A 426 14.45 -25.84 14.03
N GLU A 427 14.43 -27.10 14.47
CA GLU A 427 15.48 -28.07 14.15
C GLU A 427 15.55 -28.36 12.65
N VAL A 428 14.40 -28.54 12.01
CA VAL A 428 14.28 -28.74 10.55
C VAL A 428 14.84 -27.53 9.80
N ALA A 429 14.39 -26.32 10.17
CA ALA A 429 14.84 -25.10 9.52
C ALA A 429 16.36 -24.87 9.70
N LYS A 430 16.95 -25.29 10.82
CA LYS A 430 18.41 -25.29 11.02
C LYS A 430 19.10 -26.31 10.12
N LYS A 431 18.61 -27.55 10.09
CA LYS A 431 19.17 -28.64 9.27
C LYS A 431 19.18 -28.27 7.78
N ILE A 432 18.10 -27.65 7.30
CA ILE A 432 17.97 -27.17 5.92
C ILE A 432 18.90 -25.95 5.66
N GLY A 433 19.30 -25.23 6.71
CA GLY A 433 20.09 -24.00 6.60
C GLY A 433 19.25 -22.75 6.34
N LEU A 434 17.94 -22.79 6.59
CA LEU A 434 17.04 -21.62 6.57
C LEU A 434 17.31 -20.67 7.74
N ILE A 435 17.81 -21.20 8.87
CA ILE A 435 18.25 -20.44 10.03
C ILE A 435 19.61 -20.94 10.51
N ARG A 436 20.49 -20.03 10.92
CA ARG A 436 21.79 -20.34 11.54
C ARG A 436 21.75 -19.91 13.00
N ASP A 437 22.51 -20.58 13.87
CA ASP A 437 22.45 -20.35 15.33
C ASP A 437 22.73 -18.89 15.75
N ASN A 438 23.54 -18.16 14.98
CA ASN A 438 23.93 -16.76 15.24
C ASN A 438 23.21 -15.70 14.37
N ASP A 439 22.53 -16.08 13.28
CA ASP A 439 21.93 -15.11 12.35
C ASP A 439 20.42 -14.89 12.58
N ARG A 440 19.83 -15.51 13.60
CA ARG A 440 18.36 -15.60 13.73
C ARG A 440 17.64 -14.25 13.89
N TYR A 441 18.23 -13.35 14.68
CA TYR A 441 17.72 -11.98 14.83
C TYR A 441 18.07 -11.12 13.61
N GLU A 442 19.20 -11.43 12.97
CA GLU A 442 19.64 -10.75 11.77
C GLU A 442 18.72 -11.04 10.59
N ILE A 443 18.39 -12.30 10.33
CA ILE A 443 17.44 -12.72 9.29
C ILE A 443 16.10 -12.04 9.51
N SER A 444 15.61 -11.99 10.75
CA SER A 444 14.35 -11.34 11.11
C SER A 444 14.38 -9.83 10.85
N MET A 445 15.48 -9.16 11.22
CA MET A 445 15.68 -7.74 10.91
C MET A 445 15.82 -7.51 9.40
N GLN A 446 16.58 -8.36 8.70
CA GLN A 446 16.81 -8.26 7.27
C GLN A 446 15.52 -8.50 6.49
N GLU A 447 14.67 -9.44 6.90
CA GLU A 447 13.33 -9.63 6.33
C GLU A 447 12.47 -8.37 6.53
N ALA A 448 12.46 -7.80 7.73
CA ALA A 448 11.70 -6.58 8.01
C ALA A 448 12.21 -5.38 7.18
N VAL A 449 13.51 -5.29 6.98
CA VAL A 449 14.17 -4.31 6.10
C VAL A 449 13.81 -4.57 4.63
N ASN A 450 13.81 -5.83 4.18
CA ASN A 450 13.44 -6.22 2.83
C ASN A 450 11.95 -5.99 2.55
N GLN A 451 11.10 -6.14 3.56
CA GLN A 451 9.70 -5.73 3.57
C GLN A 451 9.52 -4.21 3.68
N ARG A 452 10.62 -3.47 3.84
CA ARG A 452 10.69 -2.01 3.86
C ARG A 452 9.77 -1.38 4.91
N ARG A 453 9.73 -1.99 6.10
CA ARG A 453 9.06 -1.42 7.27
C ARG A 453 9.63 -0.05 7.61
N SER A 454 8.81 0.80 8.22
CA SER A 454 9.25 2.14 8.62
C SER A 454 10.36 2.08 9.67
N PRO A 455 11.24 3.09 9.76
CA PRO A 455 12.26 3.15 10.81
C PRO A 455 11.68 2.98 12.22
N ALA A 456 10.49 3.53 12.47
CA ALA A 456 9.78 3.34 13.74
C ALA A 456 9.42 1.87 14.02
N GLU A 457 8.88 1.14 13.04
CA GLU A 457 8.56 -0.28 13.16
C GLU A 457 9.82 -1.14 13.29
N LEU A 458 10.89 -0.79 12.57
CA LEU A 458 12.18 -1.45 12.67
C LEU A 458 12.80 -1.24 14.05
N ARG A 459 12.73 -0.04 14.63
CA ARG A 459 13.19 0.23 16.01
C ARG A 459 12.39 -0.55 17.05
N PHE A 460 11.07 -0.65 16.88
CA PHE A 460 10.23 -1.47 17.76
C PHE A 460 10.60 -2.96 17.66
N MET A 461 10.76 -3.47 16.44
CA MET A 461 11.19 -4.86 16.19
C MET A 461 12.59 -5.13 16.74
N PHE A 462 13.53 -4.20 16.55
CA PHE A 462 14.87 -4.26 17.08
C PHE A 462 14.88 -4.42 18.61
N ALA A 463 14.12 -3.58 19.32
CA ALA A 463 14.00 -3.67 20.77
C ALA A 463 13.36 -5.00 21.23
N LEU A 464 12.33 -5.47 20.52
CA LEU A 464 11.69 -6.76 20.79
C LEU A 464 12.64 -7.94 20.55
N LEU A 465 13.47 -7.90 19.51
CA LEU A 465 14.46 -8.94 19.22
C LEU A 465 15.56 -8.96 20.28
N CYS A 466 16.07 -7.80 20.68
CA CYS A 466 17.06 -7.70 21.75
C CYS A 466 16.49 -8.19 23.10
N LYS A 467 15.24 -7.86 23.42
CA LYS A 467 14.52 -8.40 24.59
C LYS A 467 14.53 -9.93 24.62
N ASN A 468 14.41 -10.55 23.45
CA ASN A 468 14.39 -12.01 23.29
C ASN A 468 15.80 -12.60 23.08
N GLY A 469 16.85 -11.93 23.53
CA GLY A 469 18.24 -12.41 23.50
C GLY A 469 19.04 -12.04 22.25
N GLY A 470 18.56 -11.08 21.45
CA GLY A 470 19.28 -10.57 20.29
C GLY A 470 20.55 -9.77 20.66
N PRO A 471 21.69 -9.96 19.97
CA PRO A 471 22.91 -9.22 20.26
C PRO A 471 22.76 -7.77 19.81
N PHE A 472 22.61 -6.86 20.79
CA PHE A 472 22.34 -5.43 20.55
C PHE A 472 23.37 -4.80 19.60
N ASN A 473 24.67 -4.97 19.89
CA ASN A 473 25.73 -4.33 19.13
C ASN A 473 25.83 -4.86 17.69
N ASP A 474 25.68 -6.16 17.48
CA ASP A 474 25.78 -6.77 16.15
C ASP A 474 24.63 -6.30 15.25
N LEU A 475 23.39 -6.33 15.78
CA LEU A 475 22.23 -5.84 15.06
C LEU A 475 22.31 -4.33 14.81
N LEU A 476 22.76 -3.55 15.79
CA LEU A 476 22.87 -2.10 15.64
C LEU A 476 23.90 -1.77 14.57
N ASN A 477 25.08 -2.40 14.60
CA ASN A 477 26.13 -2.18 13.60
C ASN A 477 25.66 -2.49 12.18
N LYS A 478 24.82 -3.52 12.01
CA LYS A 478 24.36 -3.95 10.69
C LYS A 478 23.17 -3.15 10.15
N PHE A 479 22.25 -2.74 11.03
CA PHE A 479 20.98 -2.11 10.63
C PHE A 479 20.83 -0.64 11.03
N LYS A 480 21.91 -0.01 11.53
CA LYS A 480 21.89 1.38 12.04
C LYS A 480 21.21 2.38 11.11
N GLU A 481 21.57 2.33 9.83
CA GLU A 481 21.07 3.29 8.85
C GLU A 481 19.59 3.10 8.54
N GLN A 482 19.11 1.85 8.54
CA GLN A 482 17.71 1.51 8.32
C GLN A 482 16.84 1.87 9.53
N LEU A 483 17.42 1.91 10.73
CA LEU A 483 16.74 2.32 11.96
C LEU A 483 16.54 3.84 12.07
N LYS A 484 17.21 4.65 11.24
CA LYS A 484 17.12 6.11 11.25
C LYS A 484 15.95 6.64 10.41
N ASP A 485 15.34 7.71 10.90
CA ASP A 485 14.52 8.58 10.06
C ASP A 485 15.43 9.49 9.18
N ASN A 486 14.91 9.98 8.06
CA ASN A 486 15.69 10.80 7.12
C ASN A 486 16.30 12.03 7.82
N GLY A 487 17.64 12.13 7.80
CA GLY A 487 18.38 13.23 8.41
C GLY A 487 18.54 13.14 9.93
N GLN A 488 18.17 12.00 10.54
CA GLN A 488 18.30 11.77 11.97
C GLN A 488 19.78 11.53 12.36
N SER A 489 20.22 12.19 13.43
CA SER A 489 21.56 11.96 14.01
C SER A 489 21.65 10.64 14.78
N ASP A 490 22.86 10.11 14.93
CA ASP A 490 23.12 8.91 15.75
C ASP A 490 22.65 9.07 17.19
N GLU A 491 22.91 10.23 17.79
CA GLU A 491 22.46 10.54 19.15
C GLU A 491 20.92 10.50 19.26
N SER A 492 20.24 11.08 18.28
CA SER A 492 18.77 11.03 18.24
C SER A 492 18.27 9.60 18.13
N LEU A 493 18.85 8.79 17.23
CA LEU A 493 18.51 7.38 17.10
C LEU A 493 18.63 6.63 18.43
N MET A 494 19.74 6.80 19.16
CA MET A 494 19.97 6.12 20.43
C MET A 494 18.90 6.48 21.47
N LYS A 495 18.48 7.74 21.55
CA LYS A 495 17.37 8.17 22.43
C LYS A 495 16.05 7.48 22.06
N TYR A 496 15.74 7.35 20.76
CA TYR A 496 14.54 6.62 20.31
C TYR A 496 14.61 5.12 20.61
N LEU A 497 15.77 4.50 20.48
CA LEU A 497 15.96 3.09 20.82
C LEU A 497 15.74 2.86 22.32
N GLY A 498 16.31 3.70 23.19
CA GLY A 498 16.07 3.61 24.63
C GLY A 498 14.59 3.67 25.01
N GLN A 499 13.82 4.57 24.37
CA GLN A 499 12.37 4.61 24.55
C GLN A 499 11.67 3.32 24.07
N MET A 500 12.12 2.68 23.00
CA MET A 500 11.54 1.41 22.54
C MET A 500 11.78 0.28 23.54
N PHE A 501 12.96 0.19 24.17
CA PHE A 501 13.24 -0.81 25.20
C PHE A 501 12.32 -0.65 26.42
N ILE A 502 12.07 0.60 26.84
CA ILE A 502 11.07 0.91 27.87
C ILE A 502 9.67 0.44 27.43
N ASN A 503 9.27 0.76 26.20
CA ASN A 503 7.93 0.43 25.68
C ASN A 503 7.68 -1.08 25.55
N VAL A 504 8.71 -1.88 25.28
CA VAL A 504 8.59 -3.35 25.22
C VAL A 504 8.84 -4.02 26.58
N HIS A 505 9.05 -3.26 27.66
CA HIS A 505 9.40 -3.76 28.99
C HIS A 505 10.63 -4.68 28.95
N ALA A 506 11.73 -4.19 28.37
CA ALA A 506 13.02 -4.85 28.31
C ALA A 506 14.06 -4.09 29.13
N ASP A 507 15.07 -4.81 29.63
CA ASP A 507 16.23 -4.19 30.28
C ASP A 507 16.97 -3.29 29.28
N ILE A 508 17.36 -2.09 29.73
CA ILE A 508 18.05 -1.12 28.88
C ILE A 508 19.52 -1.56 28.70
N PRO A 509 19.99 -1.79 27.45
CA PRO A 509 21.40 -2.06 27.15
C PRO A 509 22.33 -0.99 27.72
N LYS A 510 23.53 -1.40 28.16
CA LYS A 510 24.51 -0.50 28.78
C LYS A 510 24.91 0.67 27.88
N GLU A 511 24.91 0.42 26.58
CA GLU A 511 25.20 1.37 25.51
C GLU A 511 24.19 2.52 25.44
N LEU A 512 22.97 2.32 25.96
CA LEU A 512 21.90 3.31 25.98
C LEU A 512 21.85 4.12 27.28
N ASN A 513 22.59 3.73 28.33
CA ASN A 513 22.62 4.43 29.62
C ASN A 513 23.21 5.85 29.52
N ASN A 514 23.98 6.14 28.48
CA ASN A 514 24.57 7.46 28.24
C ASN A 514 23.57 8.48 27.64
N TYR A 515 22.32 8.06 27.37
CA TYR A 515 21.28 8.88 26.77
C TYR A 515 20.02 8.96 27.65
N PRO A 516 20.11 9.48 28.89
CA PRO A 516 19.07 9.37 29.91
C PRO A 516 17.78 10.16 29.61
N ASP A 517 17.86 11.16 28.73
CA ASP A 517 16.70 11.94 28.28
C ASP A 517 15.95 11.20 27.17
N PHE A 518 15.25 10.13 27.54
CA PHE A 518 14.31 9.47 26.65
C PHE A 518 13.09 10.37 26.49
N PRO A 519 12.83 10.94 25.31
CA PRO A 519 11.71 11.84 25.17
C PRO A 519 10.42 11.03 25.33
N TYR A 520 9.63 11.35 26.35
CA TYR A 520 8.29 10.81 26.56
C TYR A 520 7.43 11.11 25.34
N PHE A 521 7.40 10.16 24.41
CA PHE A 521 6.49 10.20 23.28
C PHE A 521 5.66 8.93 23.30
N TYR A 522 4.47 9.04 23.89
CA TYR A 522 3.31 8.31 23.41
C TYR A 522 2.97 8.83 22.00
N HIS A 523 3.83 8.53 21.02
CA HIS A 523 3.44 8.65 19.63
C HIS A 523 2.55 7.45 19.35
N SER A 524 1.24 7.66 19.53
CA SER A 524 0.28 7.14 18.57
C SER A 524 0.89 7.34 17.16
N PRO A 525 0.78 6.38 16.23
CA PRO A 525 1.29 6.50 14.86
C PRO A 525 0.81 7.76 14.08
N CYS A 526 -0.01 8.61 14.71
CA CYS A 526 -0.56 9.85 14.17
C CYS A 526 0.30 11.12 14.28
N ASN A 527 1.39 11.19 15.07
CA ASN A 527 2.05 12.48 15.32
C ASN A 527 3.44 12.65 14.69
N PHE A 528 3.55 12.33 13.39
CA PHE A 528 4.70 12.70 12.54
C PHE A 528 4.58 14.10 11.89
N TRP A 529 3.63 14.92 12.36
CA TRP A 529 3.51 16.31 11.94
C TRP A 529 4.23 17.20 12.95
N GLY A 530 5.27 17.87 12.46
CA GLY A 530 5.87 18.98 13.18
C GLY A 530 4.80 19.96 13.64
N LYS A 531 5.00 20.49 14.84
CA LYS A 531 4.31 21.67 15.35
C LYS A 531 4.20 22.71 14.23
N ARG A 532 2.95 23.03 13.87
CA ARG A 532 2.58 24.38 13.47
C ARG A 532 2.11 25.10 14.72
#